data_AF-A0A353N1X2-F1
#
_entry.id   AF-A0A353N1X2-F1
#
_cell.length_a   1.000
_cell.length_b   1.000
_cell.length_c   1.000
_cell.angle_alpha   90.00
_cell.angle_beta   90.00
_cell.angle_gamma   90.00
#
_symmetry.space_group_name_H-M   'P 1'
#
loop_
_entity.id
_entity.type
_entity.pdbx_description
1 polymer ?
#
loop_
_entity_poly.entity_id
_entity_poly.type
_entity_poly.pdbx_seq_one_letter_code
_entity_poly.pdbx_strand_id
1 'polypeptide(L)' 'WLVFHKDGDGTTRAWKSFDWGTMDRLHGKGYISDPKRKAGSVAVSPEGVRKAEELFKKHFGQ' A
#
# COMPACT_ATOMS: atom_id res chain seq x y z
N TRP A 1 -4.60 1.72 -4.78
CA TRP A 1 -5.70 2.41 -5.48
C TRP A 1 -7.02 1.83 -5.06
N LEU A 2 -7.30 0.56 -5.39
CA LEU A 2 -8.56 -0.09 -5.02
C LEU A 2 -8.75 -0.27 -3.50
N VAL A 3 -7.66 -0.47 -2.75
CA VAL A 3 -7.69 -0.67 -1.29
C VAL A 3 -7.08 0.50 -0.51
N PHE A 4 -6.81 1.63 -1.19
CA PHE A 4 -6.20 2.79 -0.55
C PHE A 4 -7.30 3.71 -0.02
N HIS A 5 -7.09 4.24 1.18
CA HIS A 5 -7.86 5.33 1.74
C HIS A 5 -6.91 6.45 2.15
N LYS A 6 -7.39 7.69 2.12
CA LYS A 6 -6.66 8.82 2.69
C LYS A 6 -7.17 9.03 4.11
N ASP A 7 -6.25 9.11 5.06
CA ASP A 7 -6.59 9.55 6.41
C ASP A 7 -6.77 11.08 6.45
N GLY A 8 -7.37 11.59 7.52
CA GLY A 8 -7.60 13.03 7.72
C GLY A 8 -6.33 13.88 7.77
N ASP A 9 -5.16 13.25 7.94
CA ASP A 9 -3.83 13.87 7.90
C ASP A 9 -3.23 13.95 6.48
N GLY A 10 -3.94 13.45 5.46
CA GLY A 10 -3.46 13.39 4.07
C GLY A 10 -2.58 12.18 3.75
N THR A 11 -2.31 11.31 4.72
CA THR A 11 -1.53 10.08 4.52
C THR A 11 -2.35 9.06 3.73
N THR A 12 -1.75 8.46 2.71
CA THR A 12 -2.37 7.33 1.99
C THR A 12 -2.09 6.04 2.73
N ARG A 13 -3.14 5.28 3.04
CA ARG A 13 -3.07 4.02 3.79
C ARG A 13 -3.78 2.91 3.05
N ALA A 14 -3.35 1.68 3.30
CA ALA A 14 -3.96 0.46 2.76
C ALA A 14 -4.36 -0.49 3.89
N TRP A 15 -5.47 -1.20 3.72
CA TRP A 15 -5.89 -2.25 4.66
C TRP A 15 -4.96 -3.48 4.59
N LYS A 16 -4.77 -4.14 5.73
CA LYS A 16 -3.97 -5.37 5.86
C LYS A 16 -4.76 -6.61 5.46
N SER A 17 -5.29 -6.64 4.24
CA SER A 17 -6.08 -7.76 3.73
C SER A 17 -5.26 -8.83 3.01
N PHE A 18 -3.97 -8.60 2.79
CA PHE A 18 -3.05 -9.53 2.11
C PHE A 18 -2.31 -10.43 3.10
N ASP A 19 -1.74 -11.53 2.59
CA ASP A 19 -0.92 -12.43 3.39
C ASP A 19 0.37 -11.75 3.89
N TRP A 20 0.92 -12.29 4.98
CA TRP A 20 2.12 -11.75 5.63
C TRP A 20 3.35 -11.73 4.70
N GLY A 21 3.51 -12.72 3.82
CA GLY A 21 4.65 -12.80 2.91
C GLY A 21 4.61 -11.69 1.85
N THR A 22 3.43 -11.39 1.31
CA THR A 22 3.22 -10.26 0.39
C THR A 22 3.50 -8.94 1.09
N MET A 23 2.98 -8.74 2.31
CA MET A 23 3.21 -7.50 3.05
C MET A 23 4.68 -7.31 3.44
N ASP A 24 5.39 -8.38 3.84
CA ASP A 24 6.82 -8.31 4.19
C ASP A 24 7.67 -7.92 2.97
N ARG A 25 7.37 -8.47 1.79
CA ARG A 25 8.04 -8.08 0.53
C ARG A 25 7.77 -6.63 0.15
N LEU A 26 6.56 -6.12 0.35
CA LEU A 26 6.22 -4.73 0.07
C LEU A 26 6.93 -3.78 1.05
N HIS A 27 7.02 -4.16 2.32
CA HIS A 27 7.75 -3.42 3.33
C HIS A 27 9.27 -3.41 3.03
N GLY A 28 9.85 -4.55 2.66
CA GLY A 28 11.26 -4.65 2.26
C GLY A 28 11.61 -3.80 1.04
N LYS A 29 10.63 -3.49 0.17
CA LYS A 29 10.78 -2.56 -0.96
C LYS A 29 10.56 -1.08 -0.59
N GLY A 30 10.21 -0.77 0.66
CA GLY A 30 9.91 0.59 1.11
C GLY A 30 8.56 1.14 0.59
N TYR A 31 7.66 0.29 0.08
CA TYR A 31 6.37 0.72 -0.46
C TYR A 31 5.30 0.92 0.61
N ILE A 32 5.41 0.20 1.72
CA ILE A 32 4.50 0.32 2.87
C ILE A 32 5.29 0.41 4.18
N SER A 33 4.66 0.96 5.20
CA SER A 33 5.15 0.92 6.59
C SER A 33 5.03 -0.49 7.18
N ASP A 34 5.74 -0.74 8.28
CA ASP A 34 5.76 -2.04 8.97
C ASP A 34 4.36 -2.66 9.18
N PRO A 35 4.05 -3.78 8.49
CA PRO A 35 2.76 -4.44 8.57
C PRO A 35 2.52 -5.17 9.90
N LYS A 36 3.56 -5.40 10.72
CA LYS A 36 3.46 -6.15 11.99
C LYS A 36 2.89 -5.32 13.15
N ARG A 37 2.67 -4.02 12.95
CA ARG A 37 2.06 -3.14 13.96
C ARG A 37 0.60 -3.51 14.26
N LYS A 38 0.08 -3.13 15.43
CA LYS A 38 -1.32 -3.39 15.83
C LYS A 38 -2.39 -2.66 14.99
N ALA A 39 -2.02 -1.66 14.19
CA ALA A 39 -2.95 -0.90 13.37
C ALA A 39 -3.59 -1.78 12.27
N GLY A 40 -4.89 -1.59 11.99
CA GLY A 40 -5.60 -2.33 10.93
C GLY A 40 -5.17 -1.94 9.50
N SER A 41 -4.45 -0.83 9.35
CA SER A 41 -3.95 -0.32 8.08
C SER A 41 -2.46 0.00 8.12
N VAL A 42 -1.80 -0.08 6.98
CA VAL A 42 -0.40 0.33 6.76
C VAL A 42 -0.36 1.64 5.99
N ALA A 43 0.57 2.53 6.34
CA ALA A 43 0.84 3.70 5.53
C ALA A 43 1.56 3.25 4.25
N VAL A 44 1.21 3.86 3.12
CA VAL A 44 1.83 3.62 1.81
C VAL A 44 2.75 4.80 1.54
N SER A 45 4.00 4.52 1.15
CA SER A 45 4.94 5.58 0.78
C SER A 45 4.51 6.23 -0.56
N PRO A 46 4.92 7.47 -0.83
CA PRO A 46 4.64 8.13 -2.12
C PRO A 46 5.09 7.30 -3.33
N GLU A 47 6.23 6.61 -3.20
CA GLU A 47 6.74 5.69 -4.22
C GLU A 47 5.86 4.45 -4.37
N GLY A 48 5.43 3.87 -3.26
CA GLY A 48 4.50 2.74 -3.23
C GLY A 48 3.14 3.09 -3.84
N VAL A 49 2.68 4.33 -3.62
CA VAL A 49 1.55 4.90 -4.34
C VAL A 49 1.89 4.89 -5.82
N ARG A 50 2.78 5.74 -6.32
CA ARG A 50 3.10 5.85 -7.77
C ARG A 50 3.24 4.50 -8.48
N LYS A 51 4.00 3.57 -7.87
CA LYS A 51 4.23 2.24 -8.48
C LYS A 51 2.96 1.44 -8.64
N ALA A 52 2.07 1.50 -7.65
CA ALA A 52 0.81 0.83 -7.75
C ALA A 52 -0.07 1.43 -8.89
N GLU A 53 0.04 2.74 -9.22
CA GLU A 53 -0.82 3.36 -10.27
C GLU A 53 -0.32 2.97 -11.62
N GLU A 54 1.00 2.97 -11.79
CA GLU A 54 1.65 2.41 -12.96
C GLU A 54 1.19 0.97 -13.21
N LEU A 55 1.24 0.12 -12.17
CA LEU A 55 0.79 -1.27 -12.28
C LEU A 55 -0.72 -1.37 -12.53
N PHE A 56 -1.53 -0.54 -11.86
CA PHE A 56 -2.97 -0.52 -12.08
C PHE A 56 -3.31 -0.14 -13.52
N LYS A 57 -2.72 0.94 -14.04
CA LYS A 57 -2.87 1.35 -15.45
C LYS A 57 -2.36 0.28 -16.41
N LYS A 58 -1.23 -0.36 -16.11
CA LYS A 58 -0.67 -1.42 -16.96
C LYS A 58 -1.58 -2.66 -17.06
N HIS A 59 -2.25 -3.04 -15.97
CA HIS A 59 -3.02 -4.29 -15.90
C HIS A 59 -4.54 -4.09 -16.09
N PHE A 60 -5.05 -2.90 -15.79
CA PHE A 60 -6.48 -2.57 -15.81
C PHE A 60 -6.80 -1.30 -16.61
N GLY A 61 -5.81 -0.55 -17.08
CA GLY A 61 -6.02 0.54 -18.03
C GLY A 61 -6.21 -0.04 -19.42
N GLN A 62 -7.39 0.19 -20.01
CA GLN A 62 -7.61 0.04 -21.44
C GLN A 62 -6.81 1.08 -22.22
#